data_AF-A0A924BHR1-F1
#
_entry.id   AF-A0A924BHR1-F1
#
_cell.length_a   1.000
_cell.length_b   1.000
_cell.length_c   1.000
_cell.angle_alpha   90.00
_cell.angle_beta   90.00
_cell.angle_gamma   90.00
#
_symmetry.space_group_name_H-M   'P 1'
#
loop_
_entity.id
_entity.type
_entity.pdbx_description
1 polymer ?
#
loop_
_entity_poly.entity_id
_entity_poly.type
_entity_poly.pdbx_seq_one_letter_code
_entity_poly.pdbx_strand_id
1 'polypeptide(L)'
;LLSAVNAADPLFAKPFAESQVLVTDSMDAAPAKKNNSFRDLGHYVAEQLTAKSRIASLSLSGWDSHRIQPKIMAEQLAALSDMVLAMKEGLAAHWGTTLVIAMTEFGRTARENGTMGTDHGTGGLMIAAGGALRGKRVIADWPGLSQPNLLADRDLMPTRDVRAFAGWALHSLYGVEASAIEAVVFPGLDLGDDPALLL
;
A
#
# COMPACT_ATOMS: atom_id res chain seq x y z
N LEU A 1 19.42 -1.87 -1.53
CA LEU A 1 19.28 -0.41 -1.73
C LEU A 1 18.61 0.26 -0.53
N LEU A 2 17.36 -0.09 -0.18
CA LEU A 2 16.66 0.41 1.01
C LEU A 2 17.42 0.19 2.33
N SER A 3 18.06 -0.97 2.50
CA SER A 3 18.93 -1.24 3.65
C SER A 3 20.11 -0.27 3.77
N ALA A 4 20.72 0.12 2.66
CA ALA A 4 21.81 1.09 2.65
C ALA A 4 21.32 2.53 2.91
N VAL A 5 20.11 2.87 2.44
CA VAL A 5 19.48 4.17 2.67
C VAL A 5 19.08 4.35 4.14
N ASN A 6 18.45 3.33 4.74
CA ASN A 6 17.95 3.40 6.12
C ASN A 6 19.03 3.16 7.18
N ALA A 7 20.17 2.54 6.83
CA ALA A 7 21.24 2.24 7.79
C ALA A 7 21.89 3.48 8.41
N ALA A 8 21.89 4.62 7.70
CA ALA A 8 22.46 5.86 8.18
C ALA A 8 21.52 6.66 9.10
N ASP A 9 20.23 6.30 9.15
CA ASP A 9 19.25 7.02 9.95
C ASP A 9 18.99 6.29 11.29
N PRO A 10 19.41 6.87 12.44
CA PRO A 10 19.26 6.22 13.74
C PRO A 10 17.79 6.02 14.17
N LEU A 11 16.84 6.73 13.56
CA LEU A 11 15.41 6.56 13.82
C LEU A 11 14.82 5.40 13.03
N PHE A 12 15.35 5.10 11.84
CA PHE A 12 14.81 4.06 10.95
C PHE A 12 15.64 2.77 10.94
N ALA A 13 16.94 2.82 11.23
CA ALA A 13 17.83 1.66 11.09
C ALA A 13 17.36 0.44 11.90
N LYS A 14 17.05 0.62 13.19
CA LYS A 14 16.61 -0.48 14.07
C LYS A 14 15.22 -1.00 13.69
N PRO A 15 14.16 -0.18 13.58
CA PRO A 15 12.84 -0.67 13.15
C PRO A 15 12.87 -1.33 11.78
N PHE A 16 13.67 -0.81 10.85
CA PHE A 16 13.80 -1.39 9.52
C PHE A 16 14.43 -2.80 9.59
N ALA A 17 15.53 -2.98 10.34
CA ALA A 17 16.17 -4.28 10.52
C ALA A 17 15.23 -5.32 11.17
N GLU A 18 14.49 -4.93 12.22
CA GLU A 18 13.49 -5.79 12.88
C GLU A 18 12.37 -6.18 11.91
N SER A 19 11.87 -5.23 11.12
CA SER A 19 10.86 -5.50 10.10
C SER A 19 11.35 -6.46 9.01
N GLN A 20 12.63 -6.37 8.62
CA GLN A 20 13.20 -7.29 7.62
C GLN A 20 13.21 -8.73 8.13
N VAL A 21 13.59 -8.95 9.40
CA VAL A 21 13.60 -10.29 10.00
C VAL A 21 12.20 -10.88 10.02
N LEU A 22 11.20 -10.10 10.44
CA LEU A 22 9.79 -10.53 10.44
C LEU A 22 9.31 -10.88 9.02
N VAL A 23 9.68 -10.11 8.01
CA VAL A 23 9.32 -10.35 6.61
C VAL A 23 10.05 -11.57 6.03
N THR A 24 11.35 -11.75 6.31
CA THR A 24 12.10 -12.92 5.83
C THR A 24 11.59 -14.21 6.45
N ASP A 25 11.34 -14.20 7.77
CA ASP A 25 10.76 -15.35 8.47
C ASP A 25 9.36 -15.68 7.93
N SER A 26 8.61 -14.66 7.51
CA SER A 26 7.34 -14.83 6.81
C SER A 26 7.50 -15.52 5.45
N MET A 27 8.50 -15.11 4.65
CA MET A 27 8.67 -15.62 3.29
C MET A 27 9.11 -17.09 3.24
N ASP A 28 9.94 -17.51 4.19
CA ASP A 28 10.48 -18.87 4.29
C ASP A 28 9.57 -19.83 5.08
N ALA A 29 8.50 -19.33 5.68
CA ALA A 29 7.58 -20.12 6.46
C ALA A 29 6.65 -21.02 5.62
N ALA A 30 6.29 -22.18 6.20
CA ALA A 30 5.21 -23.02 5.68
C ALA A 30 3.86 -22.26 5.67
N PRO A 31 2.87 -22.61 4.83
CA PRO A 31 1.64 -21.83 4.64
C PRO A 31 0.89 -21.47 5.93
N ALA A 32 0.79 -22.40 6.89
CA ALA A 32 0.15 -22.15 8.18
C ALA A 32 0.94 -21.17 9.07
N LYS A 33 2.28 -21.13 8.96
CA LYS A 33 3.13 -20.15 9.66
C LYS A 33 3.17 -18.80 8.95
N LYS A 34 2.98 -18.76 7.62
CA LYS A 34 2.84 -17.53 6.82
C LYS A 34 1.65 -16.68 7.25
N ASN A 35 0.50 -17.28 7.52
CA ASN A 35 -0.66 -16.51 8.01
C ASN A 35 -0.41 -15.94 9.41
N ASN A 36 0.27 -16.68 10.30
CA ASN A 36 0.66 -16.15 11.60
C ASN A 36 1.62 -14.97 11.46
N SER A 37 2.54 -15.00 10.50
CA SER A 37 3.59 -14.00 10.38
C SER A 37 3.09 -12.63 9.88
N PHE A 38 2.07 -12.58 9.00
CA PHE A 38 1.41 -11.31 8.63
C PHE A 38 0.58 -10.71 9.77
N ARG A 39 -0.03 -11.56 10.60
CA ARG A 39 -0.70 -11.09 11.83
C ARG A 39 0.32 -10.56 12.83
N ASP A 40 1.44 -11.27 13.04
CA ASP A 40 2.52 -10.82 13.91
C ASP A 40 3.11 -9.49 13.44
N LEU A 41 3.31 -9.32 12.12
CA LEU A 41 3.74 -8.06 11.54
C LEU A 41 2.70 -6.94 11.78
N GLY A 42 1.41 -7.24 11.63
CA GLY A 42 0.33 -6.29 11.93
C GLY A 42 0.33 -5.83 13.39
N HIS A 43 0.53 -6.75 14.34
CA HIS A 43 0.67 -6.42 15.76
C HIS A 43 1.94 -5.62 16.06
N TYR A 44 3.08 -5.98 15.46
CA TYR A 44 4.32 -5.21 15.60
C TYR A 44 4.15 -3.77 15.10
N VAL A 45 3.53 -3.58 13.94
CA VAL A 45 3.26 -2.24 13.40
C VAL A 45 2.34 -1.46 14.33
N ALA A 46 1.30 -2.09 14.86
CA ALA A 46 0.41 -1.46 15.84
C ALA A 46 1.15 -1.04 17.13
N GLU A 47 2.06 -1.87 17.63
CA GLU A 47 2.91 -1.54 18.78
C GLU A 47 3.78 -0.30 18.49
N GLN A 48 4.46 -0.28 17.33
CA GLN A 48 5.31 0.85 16.94
C GLN A 48 4.51 2.16 16.81
N LEU A 49 3.33 2.09 16.19
CA LEU A 49 2.45 3.25 15.99
C LEU A 49 1.79 3.73 17.29
N THR A 50 1.56 2.84 18.25
CA THR A 50 1.07 3.21 19.60
C THR A 50 2.17 3.84 20.44
N ALA A 51 3.43 3.50 20.18
CA ALA A 51 4.58 4.06 20.87
C ALA A 51 4.95 5.45 20.34
N LYS A 52 6.17 5.60 19.80
CA LYS A 52 6.70 6.89 19.33
C LYS A 52 6.46 7.14 17.84
N SER A 53 6.30 6.08 17.05
CA SER A 53 6.15 6.21 15.60
C SER A 53 4.76 6.73 15.26
N ARG A 54 4.66 7.54 14.22
CA ARG A 54 3.39 8.07 13.72
C ARG A 54 3.08 7.63 12.30
N ILE A 55 4.11 7.26 11.54
CA ILE A 55 4.01 6.74 10.18
C ILE A 55 4.83 5.44 10.15
N ALA A 56 4.31 4.42 9.49
CA ALA A 56 5.02 3.18 9.20
C ALA A 56 4.93 2.90 7.69
N SER A 57 6.03 2.48 7.08
CA SER A 57 6.10 2.06 5.69
C SER A 57 6.66 0.65 5.62
N LEU A 58 6.04 -0.20 4.80
CA LEU A 58 6.33 -1.63 4.73
C LEU A 58 6.36 -2.03 3.26
N SER A 59 7.29 -2.92 2.92
CA SER A 59 7.38 -3.53 1.60
C SER A 59 6.95 -4.98 1.69
N LEU A 60 5.77 -5.29 1.15
CA LEU A 60 5.24 -6.65 1.10
C LEU A 60 5.63 -7.27 -0.24
N SER A 61 6.29 -8.43 -0.22
CA SER A 61 6.71 -9.14 -1.42
C SER A 61 5.65 -10.16 -1.88
N GLY A 62 5.87 -10.82 -3.01
CA GLY A 62 5.00 -11.91 -3.49
C GLY A 62 3.81 -11.46 -4.37
N TRP A 63 3.70 -10.17 -4.66
CA TRP A 63 2.67 -9.61 -5.55
C TRP A 63 3.05 -9.64 -7.03
N ASP A 64 4.36 -9.76 -7.33
CA ASP A 64 4.86 -9.83 -8.70
C ASP A 64 4.71 -11.24 -9.30
N SER A 65 3.49 -11.54 -9.76
CA SER A 65 3.17 -12.79 -10.43
C SER A 65 2.72 -12.55 -11.86
N HIS A 66 3.12 -13.43 -12.78
CA HIS A 66 2.77 -13.35 -14.20
C HIS A 66 1.90 -14.52 -14.69
N ARG A 67 1.63 -15.49 -13.82
CA ARG A 67 0.86 -16.72 -14.08
C ARG A 67 0.17 -17.20 -12.81
N ILE A 68 -0.88 -18.01 -12.94
CA ILE A 68 -1.62 -18.58 -11.80
C ILE A 68 -2.07 -17.48 -10.80
N GLN A 69 -2.34 -16.28 -11.33
CA GLN A 69 -2.64 -15.09 -10.54
C GLN A 69 -3.87 -15.24 -9.64
N PRO A 70 -4.98 -15.92 -10.03
CA PRO A 70 -6.13 -16.08 -9.14
C PRO A 70 -5.79 -16.71 -7.79
N LYS A 71 -4.90 -17.72 -7.77
CA LYS A 71 -4.45 -18.35 -6.53
C LYS A 71 -3.54 -17.42 -5.73
N ILE A 72 -2.51 -16.86 -6.38
CA ILE A 72 -1.51 -16.01 -5.70
C ILE A 72 -2.18 -14.76 -5.13
N MET A 73 -3.06 -14.10 -5.90
CA MET A 73 -3.79 -12.92 -5.45
C MET A 73 -4.73 -13.25 -4.28
N ALA A 74 -5.42 -14.39 -4.30
CA ALA A 74 -6.27 -14.79 -3.16
C ALA A 74 -5.45 -14.97 -1.88
N GLU A 75 -4.30 -15.63 -1.96
CA GLU A 75 -3.39 -15.81 -0.82
C GLU A 75 -2.84 -14.47 -0.31
N GLN A 76 -2.37 -13.60 -1.21
CA GLN A 76 -1.82 -12.29 -0.85
C GLN A 76 -2.87 -11.32 -0.28
N LEU A 77 -4.08 -11.32 -0.84
CA LEU A 77 -5.20 -10.51 -0.32
C LEU A 77 -5.66 -11.00 1.05
N ALA A 78 -5.68 -12.31 1.29
CA ALA A 78 -5.97 -12.87 2.61
C ALA A 78 -4.91 -12.44 3.65
N ALA A 79 -3.62 -12.54 3.29
CA ALA A 79 -2.53 -12.09 4.16
C ALA A 79 -2.59 -10.57 4.46
N LEU A 80 -2.87 -9.74 3.45
CA LEU A 80 -3.08 -8.31 3.63
C LEU A 80 -4.27 -8.02 4.56
N SER A 81 -5.38 -8.74 4.39
CA SER A 81 -6.56 -8.63 5.25
C SER A 81 -6.21 -8.99 6.70
N ASP A 82 -5.53 -10.10 6.93
CA ASP A 82 -5.13 -10.55 8.26
C ASP A 82 -4.22 -9.54 8.97
N MET A 83 -3.27 -8.94 8.23
CA MET A 83 -2.40 -7.90 8.75
C MET A 83 -3.18 -6.64 9.15
N VAL A 84 -4.12 -6.17 8.30
CA VAL A 84 -4.96 -4.99 8.60
C VAL A 84 -5.86 -5.25 9.82
N LEU A 85 -6.40 -6.47 9.96
CA LEU A 85 -7.20 -6.85 11.13
C LEU A 85 -6.35 -6.89 12.40
N ALA A 86 -5.15 -7.47 12.35
CA ALA A 86 -4.21 -7.47 13.48
C ALA A 86 -3.77 -6.04 13.86
N MET A 87 -3.56 -5.16 12.88
CA MET A 87 -3.31 -3.74 13.14
C MET A 87 -4.48 -3.08 13.85
N LYS A 88 -5.71 -3.31 13.38
CA LYS A 88 -6.93 -2.79 14.01
C LYS A 88 -7.07 -3.25 15.45
N GLU A 89 -6.82 -4.53 15.71
CA GLU A 89 -6.83 -5.10 17.07
C GLU A 89 -5.77 -4.43 17.96
N GLY A 90 -4.52 -4.36 17.50
CA GLY A 90 -3.41 -3.83 18.30
C GLY A 90 -3.45 -2.31 18.51
N LEU A 91 -3.94 -1.55 17.53
CA LEU A 91 -4.05 -0.09 17.64
C LEU A 91 -5.18 0.33 18.60
N ALA A 92 -6.20 -0.50 18.76
CA ALA A 92 -7.34 -0.28 19.66
C ALA A 92 -7.88 1.16 19.59
N ALA A 93 -7.67 1.97 20.64
CA ALA A 93 -8.13 3.35 20.70
C ALA A 93 -7.55 4.26 19.60
N HIS A 94 -6.35 3.96 19.09
CA HIS A 94 -5.69 4.72 18.02
C HIS A 94 -6.22 4.36 16.61
N TRP A 95 -6.98 3.26 16.46
CA TRP A 95 -7.53 2.88 15.16
C TRP A 95 -8.40 3.98 14.55
N GLY A 96 -9.18 4.69 15.38
CA GLY A 96 -10.09 5.76 14.97
C GLY A 96 -9.41 6.92 14.24
N THR A 97 -8.11 7.12 14.45
CA THR A 97 -7.29 8.17 13.83
C THR A 97 -6.23 7.59 12.91
N THR A 98 -6.34 6.32 12.51
CA THR A 98 -5.36 5.64 11.66
C THR A 98 -5.90 5.48 10.25
N LEU A 99 -5.03 5.73 9.26
CA LEU A 99 -5.19 5.36 7.87
C LEU A 99 -4.13 4.33 7.48
N VAL A 100 -4.54 3.29 6.77
CA VAL A 100 -3.68 2.30 6.14
C VAL A 100 -3.88 2.39 4.63
N ILE A 101 -2.79 2.56 3.88
CA ILE A 101 -2.81 2.57 2.42
C ILE A 101 -1.93 1.42 1.92
N ALA A 102 -2.52 0.54 1.10
CA ALA A 102 -1.81 -0.48 0.35
C ALA A 102 -1.80 -0.09 -1.13
N MET A 103 -0.61 0.11 -1.69
CA MET A 103 -0.39 0.49 -3.07
C MET A 103 0.75 -0.35 -3.68
N THR A 104 0.76 -0.48 -5.00
CA THR A 104 1.78 -1.24 -5.74
C THR A 104 2.62 -0.29 -6.60
N GLU A 105 3.85 -0.70 -6.92
CA GLU A 105 4.75 0.07 -7.79
C GLU A 105 4.37 0.00 -9.27
N PHE A 106 3.59 -1.02 -9.67
CA PHE A 106 3.09 -1.22 -11.02
C PHE A 106 1.60 -1.59 -11.01
N GLY A 107 0.94 -1.29 -12.12
CA GLY A 107 -0.36 -1.83 -12.49
C GLY A 107 -0.26 -3.16 -13.24
N ARG A 108 -1.35 -3.61 -13.86
CA ARG A 108 -1.38 -4.82 -14.69
C ARG A 108 -1.85 -4.50 -16.11
N THR A 109 -1.35 -5.26 -17.08
CA THR A 109 -1.88 -5.18 -18.46
C THR A 109 -3.37 -5.55 -18.47
N ALA A 110 -4.16 -4.87 -19.31
CA ALA A 110 -5.59 -5.17 -19.44
C ALA A 110 -5.83 -6.51 -20.15
N ARG A 111 -4.88 -6.93 -20.99
CA ARG A 111 -4.90 -8.19 -21.74
C ARG A 111 -4.08 -9.26 -21.02
N GLU A 112 -4.53 -10.50 -21.14
CA GLU A 112 -3.77 -11.66 -20.70
C GLU A 112 -2.49 -11.82 -21.53
N ASN A 113 -1.41 -12.24 -20.87
CA ASN A 113 -0.14 -12.60 -21.50
C ASN A 113 -0.16 -14.06 -21.99
N GLY A 114 0.91 -14.50 -22.65
CA GLY A 114 1.04 -15.85 -23.19
C GLY A 114 1.06 -16.99 -22.16
N THR A 115 0.98 -16.68 -20.85
CA THR A 115 0.98 -17.65 -19.75
C THR A 115 -0.33 -17.68 -18.97
N MET A 116 -1.41 -17.12 -19.53
CA MET A 116 -2.73 -17.01 -18.89
C MET A 116 -2.67 -16.22 -17.56
N GLY A 117 -1.78 -15.23 -17.49
CA GLY A 117 -1.75 -14.21 -16.43
C GLY A 117 -1.65 -12.82 -17.05
N THR A 118 -1.06 -11.85 -16.36
CA THR A 118 -0.88 -10.47 -16.84
C THR A 118 0.53 -9.97 -16.57
N ASP A 119 1.01 -9.04 -17.39
CA ASP A 119 2.31 -8.40 -17.22
C ASP A 119 2.20 -7.10 -16.44
N HIS A 120 3.32 -6.41 -16.24
CA HIS A 120 3.33 -5.09 -15.62
C HIS A 120 2.65 -4.08 -16.55
N GLY A 121 1.78 -3.27 -15.97
CA GLY A 121 1.08 -2.19 -16.64
C GLY A 121 1.13 -0.90 -15.83
N THR A 122 0.44 0.12 -16.33
CA THR A 122 0.48 1.47 -15.74
C THR A 122 -0.65 1.71 -14.73
N GLY A 123 -1.91 1.51 -15.12
CA GLY A 123 -3.06 1.68 -14.23
C GLY A 123 -3.27 0.52 -13.27
N GLY A 124 -3.70 0.82 -12.04
CA GLY A 124 -3.87 -0.17 -10.98
C GLY A 124 -4.93 0.20 -9.94
N LEU A 125 -4.92 -0.53 -8.82
CA LEU A 125 -5.83 -0.35 -7.69
C LEU A 125 -5.01 -0.08 -6.42
N MET A 126 -5.42 0.95 -5.67
CA MET A 126 -4.98 1.18 -4.29
C MET A 126 -6.10 0.74 -3.34
N ILE A 127 -5.75 0.09 -2.24
CA ILE A 127 -6.69 -0.25 -1.16
C ILE A 127 -6.40 0.64 0.04
N ALA A 128 -7.44 1.24 0.61
CA ALA A 128 -7.36 2.01 1.84
C ALA A 128 -8.26 1.40 2.92
N ALA A 129 -7.77 1.40 4.16
CA ALA A 129 -8.48 0.97 5.36
C ALA A 129 -8.12 1.88 6.53
N GLY A 130 -8.84 1.79 7.65
CA GLY A 130 -8.57 2.64 8.82
C GLY A 130 -9.84 3.20 9.44
N GLY A 131 -9.76 3.60 10.70
CA GLY A 131 -10.85 4.29 11.39
C GLY A 131 -10.97 5.76 11.00
N ALA A 132 -9.88 6.38 10.53
CA ALA A 132 -9.91 7.76 10.06
C ALA A 132 -10.58 7.90 8.67
N LEU A 133 -10.76 6.80 7.95
CA LEU A 133 -11.24 6.80 6.57
C LEU A 133 -12.77 6.99 6.50
N ARG A 134 -13.22 7.90 5.62
CA ARG A 134 -14.59 7.90 5.07
C ARG A 134 -14.74 6.72 4.10
N GLY A 135 -14.84 5.52 4.66
CA GLY A 135 -14.89 4.24 3.94
C GLY A 135 -16.20 3.97 3.19
N LYS A 136 -16.37 2.72 2.74
CA LYS A 136 -17.53 2.24 1.92
C LYS A 136 -17.67 2.97 0.58
N ARG A 137 -16.55 3.39 0.00
CA ARG A 137 -16.49 4.09 -1.29
C ARG A 137 -15.48 3.42 -2.21
N VAL A 138 -15.76 3.51 -3.50
CA VAL A 138 -14.76 3.34 -4.57
C VAL A 138 -14.56 4.73 -5.16
N ILE A 139 -13.33 5.24 -5.09
CA ILE A 139 -12.97 6.53 -5.68
C ILE A 139 -12.24 6.22 -6.98
N ALA A 140 -12.88 6.48 -8.10
CA ALA A 140 -12.31 6.21 -9.42
C ALA A 140 -12.97 7.07 -10.49
N ASP A 141 -12.14 7.62 -11.36
CA ASP A 141 -12.55 7.97 -12.71
C ASP A 141 -12.29 6.73 -13.55
N TRP A 142 -13.30 5.87 -13.73
CA TRP A 142 -13.15 4.56 -14.36
C TRP A 142 -13.34 4.66 -15.88
N PRO A 143 -12.27 4.52 -16.69
CA PRO A 143 -12.38 4.61 -18.14
C PRO A 143 -12.94 3.33 -18.76
N GLY A 144 -12.95 2.20 -18.04
CA GLY A 144 -13.31 0.89 -18.58
C GLY A 144 -12.15 0.17 -19.27
N LEU A 145 -12.41 -1.05 -19.73
CA LEU A 145 -11.40 -1.95 -20.33
C LEU A 145 -11.57 -2.15 -21.84
N SER A 146 -12.44 -1.36 -22.49
CA SER A 146 -12.56 -1.41 -23.95
C SER A 146 -11.29 -0.86 -24.58
N GLN A 147 -10.91 -1.41 -25.73
CA GLN A 147 -9.65 -1.05 -26.40
C GLN A 147 -9.44 0.46 -26.60
N PRO A 148 -10.43 1.27 -27.02
CA PRO A 148 -10.25 2.71 -27.17
C PRO A 148 -9.91 3.47 -25.87
N ASN A 149 -10.18 2.84 -24.72
CA ASN A 149 -9.99 3.44 -23.40
C ASN A 149 -8.69 2.99 -22.74
N LEU A 150 -7.91 2.12 -23.39
CA LEU A 150 -6.63 1.64 -22.88
C LEU A 150 -5.50 2.62 -23.23
N LEU A 151 -4.54 2.75 -22.31
CA LEU A 151 -3.29 3.43 -22.59
C LEU A 151 -2.49 2.58 -23.58
N ALA A 152 -2.20 3.17 -24.75
CA ALA A 152 -1.44 2.53 -25.83
C ALA A 152 -1.99 1.13 -26.22
N ASP A 153 -3.32 0.97 -26.24
CA ASP A 153 -4.02 -0.28 -26.59
C ASP A 153 -3.68 -1.49 -25.67
N ARG A 154 -3.01 -1.27 -24.54
CA ARG A 154 -2.40 -2.34 -23.72
C ARG A 154 -2.74 -2.25 -22.23
N ASP A 155 -2.56 -1.08 -21.62
CA ASP A 155 -2.63 -0.91 -20.18
C ASP A 155 -3.96 -0.23 -19.78
N LEU A 156 -4.44 -0.47 -18.56
CA LEU A 156 -5.50 0.36 -17.99
C LEU A 156 -5.01 1.83 -17.96
N MET A 157 -5.82 2.75 -18.48
CA MET A 157 -5.48 4.17 -18.48
C MET A 157 -5.42 4.71 -17.04
N PRO A 158 -4.27 5.22 -16.58
CA PRO A 158 -4.18 5.89 -15.28
C PRO A 158 -4.94 7.22 -15.35
N THR A 159 -5.83 7.46 -14.39
CA THR A 159 -6.61 8.71 -14.32
C THR A 159 -6.15 9.64 -13.23
N ARG A 160 -5.34 9.15 -12.29
CA ARG A 160 -4.77 9.96 -11.20
C ARG A 160 -3.45 9.38 -10.72
N ASP A 161 -2.55 10.26 -10.28
CA ASP A 161 -1.30 9.86 -9.64
C ASP A 161 -1.56 9.27 -8.24
N VAL A 162 -1.03 8.08 -7.98
CA VAL A 162 -1.17 7.36 -6.71
C VAL A 162 -0.62 8.17 -5.53
N ARG A 163 0.40 9.01 -5.77
CA ARG A 163 1.03 9.88 -4.77
C ARG A 163 0.09 10.97 -4.27
N ALA A 164 -0.89 11.39 -5.08
CA ALA A 164 -1.87 12.38 -4.65
C ALA A 164 -2.67 11.91 -3.43
N PHE A 165 -3.03 10.62 -3.36
CA PHE A 165 -3.73 10.06 -2.20
C PHE A 165 -2.86 10.03 -0.94
N ALA A 166 -1.57 9.71 -1.09
CA ALA A 166 -0.61 9.80 0.01
C ALA A 166 -0.37 11.25 0.45
N GLY A 167 -0.31 12.19 -0.50
CA GLY A 167 -0.22 13.63 -0.24
C GLY A 167 -1.41 14.14 0.57
N TRP A 168 -2.64 13.84 0.13
CA TRP A 168 -3.85 14.20 0.87
C TRP A 168 -3.90 13.55 2.26
N ALA A 169 -3.41 12.32 2.41
CA ALA A 169 -3.27 11.71 3.74
C ALA A 169 -2.30 12.48 4.65
N LEU A 170 -1.15 12.92 4.12
CA LEU A 170 -0.19 13.74 4.86
C LEU A 170 -0.79 15.09 5.27
N HIS A 171 -1.51 15.73 4.36
CA HIS A 171 -2.21 16.98 4.61
C HIS A 171 -3.25 16.80 5.73
N SER A 172 -4.17 15.87 5.57
CA SER A 172 -5.31 15.70 6.49
C SER A 172 -4.93 15.16 7.87
N LEU A 173 -3.90 14.29 7.98
CA LEU A 173 -3.51 13.70 9.27
C LEU A 173 -2.45 14.51 10.03
N TYR A 174 -1.58 15.23 9.31
CA TYR A 174 -0.41 15.89 9.91
C TYR A 174 -0.33 17.39 9.62
N GLY A 175 -1.28 17.95 8.85
CA GLY A 175 -1.31 19.38 8.54
C GLY A 175 -0.17 19.82 7.62
N VAL A 176 0.38 18.92 6.81
CA VAL A 176 1.41 19.29 5.83
C VAL A 176 0.75 20.14 4.74
N GLU A 177 1.23 21.36 4.54
CA GLU A 177 0.71 22.26 3.51
C GLU A 177 0.77 21.64 2.11
N ALA A 178 -0.27 21.84 1.31
CA ALA A 178 -0.34 21.30 -0.07
C ALA A 178 0.87 21.74 -0.91
N SER A 179 1.29 22.99 -0.77
CA SER A 179 2.48 23.52 -1.47
C SER A 179 3.77 22.80 -1.06
N ALA A 180 3.91 22.41 0.21
CA ALA A 180 5.06 21.65 0.67
C ALA A 180 5.02 20.20 0.14
N ILE A 181 3.82 19.62 0.00
CA ILE A 181 3.63 18.30 -0.61
C ILE A 181 4.11 18.34 -2.07
N GLU A 182 3.68 19.32 -2.86
CA GLU A 182 4.00 19.41 -4.30
C GLU A 182 5.44 19.84 -4.58
N ALA A 183 6.05 20.65 -3.70
CA ALA A 183 7.39 21.20 -3.91
C ALA A 183 8.52 20.38 -3.27
N VAL A 184 8.25 19.72 -2.14
CA VAL A 184 9.29 19.09 -1.31
C VAL A 184 9.09 17.58 -1.17
N VAL A 185 7.87 17.14 -0.82
CA VAL A 185 7.60 15.72 -0.56
C VAL A 185 7.52 14.92 -1.86
N PHE A 186 6.74 15.42 -2.82
CA PHE A 186 6.56 14.85 -4.15
C PHE A 186 6.79 15.93 -5.22
N PRO A 187 8.05 16.33 -5.48
CA PRO A 187 8.35 17.36 -6.46
C PRO A 187 7.69 17.10 -7.82
N GLY A 188 6.91 18.07 -8.30
CA GLY A 188 6.23 18.00 -9.60
C GLY A 188 4.93 17.20 -9.60
N LEU A 189 4.43 16.79 -8.43
CA LEU A 189 3.06 16.28 -8.28
C LEU A 189 2.08 17.43 -8.43
N ASP A 190 1.00 17.20 -9.19
CA ASP A 190 -0.24 17.97 -9.09
C ASP A 190 -1.14 17.22 -8.09
N LEU A 191 -1.40 17.84 -6.94
CA LEU A 191 -2.18 17.22 -5.87
C LEU A 191 -3.67 17.08 -6.28
N GLY A 192 -4.14 17.93 -7.20
CA GLY A 192 -5.53 18.02 -7.65
C GLY A 192 -6.51 18.31 -6.52
N ASP A 193 -7.81 18.11 -6.76
CA ASP A 193 -8.86 18.33 -5.75
C ASP A 193 -8.80 17.31 -4.60
N ASP A 194 -9.15 17.73 -3.38
CA ASP A 194 -9.24 16.85 -2.21
C ASP A 194 -10.31 15.76 -2.41
N PRO A 195 -9.93 14.46 -2.43
CA PRO A 195 -10.88 13.35 -2.50
C PRO A 195 -11.75 13.17 -1.24
N ALA A 196 -11.54 14.01 -0.21
CA ALA A 196 -12.20 13.95 1.09
C ALA A 196 -12.10 12.54 1.69
N LEU A 197 -10.88 11.98 1.75
CA LEU A 197 -10.64 10.61 2.18
C LEU A 197 -10.97 10.40 3.65
N LEU A 198 -10.70 11.39 4.50
CA LEU A 198 -10.72 11.25 5.95
C LEU A 198 -11.91 11.97 6.59
N LEU A 199 -12.30 11.50 7.78
CA LEU A 199 -13.43 12.01 8.57
C LEU A 199 -13.24 13.46 9.00
#